data_AF-A0A1I6BME6-F1
#
_entry.id   AF-A0A1I6BME6-F1
#
_cell.length_a   1.000
_cell.length_b   1.000
_cell.length_c   1.000
_cell.angle_alpha   90.00
_cell.angle_beta   90.00
_cell.angle_gamma   90.00
#
_symmetry.space_group_name_H-M   'P 1'
#
loop_
_entity.id
_entity.type
_entity.pdbx_description
1 polymer ?
#
loop_
_entity_poly.entity_id
_entity_poly.type
_entity_poly.pdbx_seq_one_letter_code
_entity_poly.pdbx_strand_id
1 'polypeptide(L)'
;MREPRPSTPEEATALLDVVAARLAERGITTSRDVLYVPLPRTDTTPVWGAFEPRPLAITIDIDRGWELVIDQPTASPVLELVGRCDETGIDAMLALATSVNAGNLGNVFRR
;
A
#
# COMPACT_ATOMS: atom_id res chain seq x y z
N MET A 1 -2.31 0.87 25.43
CA MET A 1 -3.27 1.52 24.52
C MET A 1 -3.31 0.70 23.25
N ARG A 2 -4.49 0.31 22.75
CA ARG A 2 -4.59 -0.33 21.42
C ARG A 2 -4.14 0.71 20.40
N GLU A 3 -3.28 0.31 19.46
CA GLU A 3 -2.98 1.15 18.30
C GLU A 3 -4.29 1.44 17.56
N PRO A 4 -4.50 2.67 17.06
CA PRO A 4 -5.69 2.99 16.30
C PRO A 4 -5.69 2.11 15.04
N ARG A 5 -6.71 1.26 14.93
CA ARG A 5 -6.98 0.40 13.78
C ARG A 5 -8.42 0.64 13.33
N PRO A 6 -8.70 0.60 12.01
CA PRO A 6 -10.07 0.62 11.56
C PRO A 6 -10.79 -0.62 12.09
N SER A 7 -12.00 -0.43 12.57
CA SER A 7 -12.89 -1.49 13.09
C SER A 7 -13.99 -1.84 12.08
N THR A 8 -14.12 -1.07 11.01
CA THR A 8 -15.12 -1.30 9.96
C THR A 8 -14.54 -1.12 8.54
N PRO A 9 -15.18 -1.71 7.51
CA PRO A 9 -14.80 -1.49 6.11
C PRO A 9 -14.86 -0.01 5.70
N GLU A 10 -15.81 0.75 6.25
CA GLU A 10 -15.97 2.18 5.96
C GLU A 10 -14.80 3.00 6.53
N GLU A 11 -14.34 2.69 7.73
CA GLU A 11 -13.15 3.33 8.33
C GLU A 11 -11.88 3.00 7.54
N ALA A 12 -11.72 1.75 7.11
CA ALA A 12 -10.61 1.35 6.24
C ALA A 12 -10.67 2.07 4.88
N THR A 13 -11.87 2.20 4.30
CA THR A 13 -12.09 2.92 3.03
C THR A 13 -11.73 4.40 3.18
N ALA A 14 -12.17 5.05 4.27
CA ALA A 14 -11.86 6.46 4.52
C ALA A 14 -10.35 6.69 4.66
N LEU A 15 -9.62 5.79 5.33
CA LEU A 15 -8.16 5.86 5.40
C LEU A 15 -7.51 5.71 4.01
N LEU A 16 -7.99 4.79 3.17
CA LEU A 16 -7.50 4.64 1.79
C LEU A 16 -7.81 5.87 0.92
N ASP A 17 -8.95 6.53 1.11
CA ASP A 17 -9.25 7.79 0.43
C ASP A 17 -8.25 8.89 0.83
N VAL A 18 -7.85 8.94 2.11
CA VAL A 18 -6.79 9.85 2.57
C VAL A 18 -5.43 9.48 1.94
N VAL A 19 -5.10 8.19 1.84
CA VAL A 19 -3.87 7.75 1.13
C VAL A 19 -3.85 8.27 -0.31
N ALA A 20 -4.94 8.11 -1.05
CA ALA A 20 -5.06 8.59 -2.42
C ALA A 20 -4.90 10.12 -2.51
N ALA A 21 -5.53 10.86 -1.60
CA ALA A 21 -5.39 12.33 -1.52
C ALA A 21 -3.93 12.75 -1.25
N ARG A 22 -3.25 12.09 -0.30
CA ARG A 22 -1.84 12.37 0.03
C ARG A 22 -0.87 12.04 -1.11
N LEU A 23 -1.16 11.00 -1.89
CA LEU A 23 -0.38 10.70 -3.10
C LEU A 23 -0.57 11.80 -4.16
N ALA A 24 -1.80 12.28 -4.34
CA ALA A 24 -2.08 13.39 -5.25
C ALA A 24 -1.37 14.70 -4.82
N GLU A 25 -1.33 15.01 -3.51
CA GLU A 25 -0.56 16.13 -2.95
C GLU A 25 0.95 16.04 -3.29
N ARG A 26 1.47 14.82 -3.46
CA ARG A 26 2.87 14.55 -3.83
C ARG A 26 3.08 14.44 -5.35
N GLY A 27 2.06 14.76 -6.15
CA GLY A 27 2.11 14.70 -7.62
C GLY A 27 2.04 13.29 -8.20
N ILE A 28 1.68 12.28 -7.40
CA ILE A 28 1.53 10.90 -7.84
C ILE A 28 0.10 10.68 -8.30
N THR A 29 -0.11 10.59 -9.61
CA THR A 29 -1.42 10.25 -10.17
C THR A 29 -1.72 8.78 -9.95
N THR A 30 -2.74 8.51 -9.15
CA THR A 30 -3.29 7.17 -8.93
C THR A 30 -4.81 7.24 -8.83
N SER A 31 -5.48 6.12 -9.10
CA SER A 31 -6.90 5.94 -8.83
C SER A 31 -7.05 4.77 -7.87
N ARG A 32 -7.79 4.99 -6.79
CA ARG A 32 -8.16 3.92 -5.86
C ARG A 32 -9.10 2.93 -6.56
N ASP A 33 -8.80 1.64 -6.46
CA ASP A 33 -9.77 0.56 -6.68
C ASP A 33 -10.46 0.25 -5.33
N VAL A 34 -11.63 -0.38 -5.33
CA VAL A 34 -12.53 -0.50 -4.16
C VAL A 34 -11.81 -0.88 -2.86
N LEU A 35 -10.76 -1.72 -2.94
CA LEU A 35 -10.00 -2.19 -1.78
C LEU A 35 -8.51 -1.78 -1.77
N TYR A 36 -8.01 -1.08 -2.79
CA TYR A 36 -6.56 -0.88 -2.97
C TYR A 36 -6.22 0.50 -3.55
N VAL A 37 -5.10 1.08 -3.12
CA VAL A 37 -4.50 2.26 -3.75
C VAL A 37 -3.19 1.84 -4.44
N PRO A 38 -3.19 1.69 -5.78
CA PRO A 38 -1.98 1.32 -6.52
C PRO A 38 -0.98 2.48 -6.55
N LEU A 39 0.31 2.16 -6.56
CA LEU A 39 1.39 3.08 -6.84
C LEU A 39 1.82 2.90 -8.29
N PRO A 40 1.95 3.98 -9.08
CA PRO A 40 2.49 3.87 -10.43
C PRO A 40 3.93 3.36 -10.36
N ARG A 41 4.28 2.45 -11.26
CA ARG A 41 5.64 1.95 -11.35
C ARG A 41 6.59 3.04 -11.84
N THR A 42 7.80 3.02 -11.31
CA THR A 42 8.95 3.79 -11.79
C THR A 42 9.92 2.88 -12.54
N ASP A 43 10.86 3.46 -13.28
CA ASP A 43 11.89 2.72 -14.00
C ASP A 43 12.79 1.88 -13.07
N THR A 44 12.84 2.25 -11.79
CA THR A 44 13.62 1.58 -10.75
C THR A 44 12.82 0.55 -9.95
N THR A 45 11.53 0.39 -10.25
CA THR A 45 10.67 -0.54 -9.51
C THR A 45 11.12 -1.99 -9.72
N PRO A 46 11.41 -2.74 -8.64
CA PRO A 46 11.80 -4.14 -8.73
C PRO A 46 10.77 -4.99 -9.49
N VAL A 47 11.26 -6.02 -10.18
CA VAL A 47 10.38 -7.05 -10.75
C VAL A 47 9.88 -7.92 -9.61
N TRP A 48 8.57 -7.99 -9.45
CA TRP A 48 7.87 -8.81 -8.47
C TRP A 48 6.68 -9.53 -9.11
N GLY A 49 6.38 -10.74 -8.64
CA GLY A 49 5.38 -11.64 -9.23
C GLY A 49 5.90 -12.43 -10.44
N ALA A 50 5.05 -13.34 -10.95
CA ALA A 50 5.38 -14.22 -12.09
C ALA A 50 5.01 -13.62 -13.47
N PHE A 51 4.15 -12.59 -13.52
CA PHE A 51 3.60 -12.04 -14.76
C PHE A 51 3.53 -10.51 -14.71
N GLU A 52 4.02 -9.87 -15.79
CA GLU A 52 3.95 -8.43 -16.11
C GLU A 52 4.43 -7.45 -15.01
N PRO A 53 4.79 -6.20 -15.36
CA PRO A 53 5.10 -5.19 -14.35
C PRO A 53 3.79 -4.71 -13.68
N ARG A 54 3.32 -5.47 -12.68
CA ARG A 54 2.13 -5.14 -11.86
C ARG A 54 2.48 -4.08 -10.81
N PRO A 55 1.58 -3.12 -10.52
CA PRO A 55 1.86 -2.08 -9.53
C PRO A 55 1.89 -2.67 -8.11
N LEU A 56 2.66 -2.01 -7.24
CA LEU A 56 2.52 -2.17 -5.79
C LEU A 56 1.21 -1.49 -5.38
N ALA A 57 0.47 -2.02 -4.42
CA ALA A 57 -0.70 -1.34 -3.88
C ALA A 57 -0.70 -1.34 -2.35
N ILE A 58 -1.27 -0.28 -1.80
CA ILE A 58 -1.55 -0.14 -0.36
C ILE A 58 -2.99 -0.58 -0.12
N THR A 59 -3.18 -1.44 0.88
CA THR A 59 -4.50 -1.84 1.35
C THR A 59 -4.54 -1.88 2.87
N ILE A 60 -5.75 -2.03 3.41
CA ILE A 60 -5.98 -2.17 4.84
C ILE A 60 -6.87 -3.38 5.07
N ASP A 61 -6.32 -4.37 5.75
CA ASP A 61 -7.07 -5.48 6.30
C ASP A 61 -7.58 -5.09 7.70
N ILE A 62 -8.84 -5.39 8.03
CA ILE A 62 -9.47 -4.96 9.29
C ILE A 62 -8.84 -5.68 10.49
N ASP A 63 -8.38 -6.92 10.31
CA ASP A 63 -7.78 -7.72 11.37
C ASP A 63 -6.28 -7.39 11.55
N ARG A 64 -5.59 -7.06 10.45
CA ARG A 64 -4.12 -6.93 10.38
C ARG A 64 -3.60 -5.50 10.26
N GLY A 65 -4.39 -4.57 9.75
CA GLY A 65 -4.00 -3.19 9.51
C GLY A 65 -3.41 -2.99 8.11
N TRP A 66 -2.35 -2.18 8.00
CA TRP A 66 -1.75 -1.83 6.71
C TRP A 66 -1.08 -3.04 6.05
N GLU A 67 -1.30 -3.17 4.75
CA GLU A 67 -0.67 -4.20 3.94
C GLU A 67 -0.15 -3.61 2.63
N LEU A 68 1.02 -4.12 2.21
CA LEU A 68 1.50 -3.96 0.85
C LEU A 68 1.22 -5.22 0.06
N VAL A 69 0.54 -5.07 -1.07
CA VAL A 69 0.18 -6.17 -1.96
C VAL A 69 0.69 -5.88 -3.37
N ILE A 70 0.85 -6.94 -4.15
CA ILE A 70 0.98 -6.83 -5.60
C ILE A 70 -0.43 -6.88 -6.17
N ASP A 71 -0.81 -5.88 -6.96
CA ASP A 71 -2.13 -5.80 -7.60
C ASP A 71 -2.27 -6.88 -8.70
N GLN A 72 -2.53 -8.12 -8.27
CA GLN A 72 -2.69 -9.31 -9.11
C GLN A 72 -4.03 -10.01 -8.83
N PRO A 73 -4.68 -10.56 -9.87
CA PRO A 73 -5.99 -11.21 -9.75
C PRO A 73 -5.98 -12.56 -9.03
N THR A 74 -4.81 -13.12 -8.72
CA THR A 74 -4.71 -14.43 -8.08
C THR A 74 -3.65 -14.42 -6.99
N ALA A 75 -4.11 -14.43 -5.74
CA ALA A 75 -3.40 -14.83 -4.53
C ALA A 75 -1.90 -14.49 -4.56
N SER A 76 -1.55 -13.23 -4.29
CA SER A 76 -0.18 -12.78 -4.34
C SER A 76 0.14 -11.79 -3.21
N PRO A 77 1.41 -11.76 -2.81
CA PRO A 77 1.82 -11.79 -1.42
C PRO A 77 1.52 -10.50 -0.66
N VAL A 78 1.10 -10.70 0.58
CA VAL A 78 0.87 -9.66 1.58
C VAL A 78 2.16 -9.48 2.36
N LEU A 79 2.74 -8.28 2.35
CA LEU A 79 3.61 -7.85 3.42
C LEU A 79 2.73 -7.16 4.46
N GLU A 80 2.48 -7.86 5.56
CA GLU A 80 1.76 -7.28 6.71
C GLU A 80 2.68 -6.25 7.38
N LEU A 81 2.24 -4.99 7.39
CA LEU A 81 2.94 -3.89 8.02
C LEU A 81 2.13 -3.45 9.22
N VAL A 82 2.51 -3.95 10.39
CA VAL A 82 1.90 -3.50 11.64
C VAL A 82 2.46 -2.13 12.01
N GLY A 83 1.63 -1.11 11.82
CA GLY A 83 1.85 0.25 12.28
C GLY A 83 0.51 0.91 12.61
N ARG A 84 0.54 2.12 13.19
CA ARG A 84 -0.68 2.88 13.52
C ARG A 84 -1.52 3.10 12.25
N CYS A 85 -2.82 2.85 12.28
CA CYS A 85 -3.75 3.18 11.19
C CYS A 85 -4.46 4.50 11.50
N ASP A 86 -3.66 5.54 11.73
CA ASP A 86 -4.09 6.93 11.86
C ASP A 86 -3.35 7.80 10.83
N GLU A 87 -3.64 9.10 10.80
CA GLU A 87 -3.01 10.04 9.86
C GLU A 87 -1.47 10.05 9.94
N THR A 88 -0.89 9.85 11.13
CA THR A 88 0.57 9.78 11.30
C THR A 88 1.13 8.49 10.70
N GLY A 89 0.39 7.39 10.82
CA GLY A 89 0.71 6.11 10.18
C GLY A 89 0.63 6.15 8.65
N ILE A 90 -0.27 6.97 8.08
CA ILE A 90 -0.39 7.15 6.63
C ILE A 90 0.92 7.65 6.03
N ASP A 91 1.54 8.68 6.62
CA ASP A 91 2.79 9.23 6.08
C ASP A 91 3.95 8.23 6.12
N ALA A 92 4.05 7.46 7.22
CA ALA A 92 5.04 6.40 7.35
C ALA A 92 4.81 5.27 6.33
N MET A 93 3.55 4.86 6.14
CA MET A 93 3.14 3.87 5.15
C MET A 93 3.50 4.34 3.74
N LEU A 94 3.17 5.58 3.39
CA LEU A 94 3.49 6.15 2.07
C LEU A 94 5.00 6.25 1.82
N ALA A 95 5.79 6.63 2.82
CA ALA A 95 7.24 6.69 2.71
C ALA A 95 7.84 5.30 2.44
N LEU A 96 7.36 4.28 3.17
CA LEU A 96 7.77 2.90 2.96
C LEU A 96 7.36 2.37 1.59
N ALA A 97 6.08 2.52 1.21
CA ALA A 97 5.56 2.09 -0.08
C ALA A 97 6.34 2.72 -1.25
N THR A 98 6.64 4.02 -1.14
CA THR A 98 7.43 4.75 -2.14
C THR A 98 8.87 4.24 -2.19
N SER A 99 9.50 3.96 -1.05
CA SER A 99 10.86 3.41 -0.99
C SER A 99 10.96 2.02 -1.61
N VAL A 100 9.97 1.16 -1.34
CA VAL A 100 9.83 -0.16 -2.00
C VAL A 100 9.61 0.01 -3.50
N ASN A 101 8.68 0.88 -3.91
CA ASN A 101 8.38 1.16 -5.31
C ASN A 101 9.56 1.75 -6.08
N ALA A 102 10.43 2.52 -5.42
CA ALA A 102 11.65 3.04 -6.01
C ALA A 102 12.80 2.01 -6.08
N GLY A 103 12.62 0.82 -5.49
CA GLY A 103 13.62 -0.24 -5.48
C GLY A 103 14.70 -0.11 -4.41
N ASN A 104 14.61 0.87 -3.51
CA ASN A 104 15.59 1.12 -2.46
C ASN A 104 15.71 -0.05 -1.46
N LEU A 105 14.69 -0.88 -1.36
CA LEU A 105 14.62 -2.04 -0.46
C LEU A 105 14.68 -3.39 -1.21
N GLY A 106 14.87 -3.37 -2.53
CA GLY A 106 14.81 -4.57 -3.37
C GLY A 106 13.41 -5.18 -3.45
N ASN A 107 13.32 -6.44 -3.88
CA ASN A 107 12.04 -7.17 -3.96
C ASN A 107 11.68 -7.76 -2.58
N VAL A 108 10.87 -7.03 -1.82
CA VAL A 108 10.39 -7.41 -0.48
C VAL A 108 9.48 -8.65 -0.45
N PHE A 109 9.00 -9.11 -1.60
CA PHE A 109 8.12 -10.27 -1.74
C PHE A 109 8.88 -11.57 -2.07
N ARG A 110 10.17 -11.49 -2.41
CA ARG A 110 11.04 -12.67 -2.51
C ARG A 110 11.53 -13.04 -1.11
N ARG A 111 10.83 -13.97 -0.46
CA ARG A 111 11.40 -14.77 0.64
C ARG A 111 11.92 -16.09 0.10
#